data_AF-A0A1X6WML3-F1
#
_entry.id   AF-A0A1X6WML3-F1
#
_cell.length_a   1.000
_cell.length_b   1.000
_cell.length_c   1.000
_cell.angle_alpha   90.00
_cell.angle_beta   90.00
_cell.angle_gamma   90.00
#
_symmetry.space_group_name_H-M   'P 1'
#
loop_
_entity.id
_entity.type
_entity.pdbx_description
1 polymer ?
#
loop_
_entity_poly.entity_id
_entity_poly.type
_entity_poly.pdbx_seq_one_letter_code
_entity_poly.pdbx_strand_id
1 'polypeptide(L)'
;MKFLHTADWHIGRKLNGFSLLEEQEAVFLEVMAIAKKEQVDAIVIAGDLYDRSIPSVEAVSLFNTMMVEMNLKSGYPVLAISGNHDSATRLETGSLWLKTQDFYLQTQLSQAFEPIEMLDTQFYLLPYFEPFHGRQYFQDDSLRDIQGSMKLVIEKMKESFNPKKNQVLVSHFFAAGSTKSESETTLEVGGLDSIPIEMLLDFDYVALGHLHYKNAITKNEKVQYSGALLKYSLSEEKQEKGVRIIELSEKKLTNTFIPIKPLRDVKKISGSFKELTEPDFYDSINREDYLAITLTDSAVIINAIHELRQIYPHLISLERVQSEQRRRESTKKETNFIQLKPDILLKTYYKEVTDKELTKRQSEWLEEAIIENRTEK
;
A
#
# COMPACT_ATOMS: atom_id res chain seq x y z
N MET A 1 23.48 -7.60 -15.56
CA MET A 1 22.97 -6.33 -14.99
C MET A 1 22.54 -6.48 -13.53
N LYS A 2 22.73 -5.44 -12.71
CA LYS A 2 22.21 -5.31 -11.34
C LYS A 2 21.35 -4.06 -11.20
N PHE A 3 20.13 -4.14 -10.68
CA PHE A 3 19.26 -2.97 -10.50
C PHE A 3 18.51 -3.02 -9.15
N LEU A 4 18.11 -1.84 -8.69
CA LEU A 4 17.25 -1.69 -7.52
C LEU A 4 15.79 -1.67 -7.97
N HIS A 5 14.93 -2.47 -7.34
CA HIS A 5 13.48 -2.46 -7.52
C HIS A 5 12.79 -1.94 -6.25
N THR A 6 12.01 -0.86 -6.42
CA THR A 6 11.15 -0.22 -5.42
C THR A 6 9.80 0.14 -6.04
N ALA A 7 8.78 0.43 -5.21
CA ALA A 7 7.44 0.82 -5.64
C ALA A 7 6.69 1.49 -4.47
N ASP A 8 5.47 1.95 -4.74
CA ASP A 8 4.49 2.34 -3.71
C ASP A 8 5.04 3.45 -2.79
N TRP A 9 5.65 4.46 -3.41
CA TRP A 9 6.26 5.60 -2.70
C TRP A 9 5.21 6.52 -2.08
N HIS A 10 4.05 6.65 -2.72
CA HIS A 10 2.92 7.46 -2.27
C HIS A 10 3.34 8.83 -1.72
N ILE A 11 4.18 9.58 -2.44
CA ILE A 11 4.70 10.86 -1.97
C ILE A 11 3.54 11.80 -1.64
N GLY A 12 3.58 12.37 -0.42
CA GLY A 12 2.51 13.21 0.12
C GLY A 12 1.47 12.49 0.97
N ARG A 13 1.60 11.18 1.18
CA ARG A 13 0.71 10.41 2.06
C ARG A 13 0.76 10.93 3.49
N LYS A 14 -0.35 10.75 4.20
CA LYS A 14 -0.49 11.06 5.62
C LYS A 14 -0.84 9.81 6.41
N LEU A 15 -0.34 9.71 7.63
CA LEU A 15 -0.71 8.67 8.60
C LEU A 15 -1.53 9.29 9.73
N ASN A 16 -2.82 9.00 9.77
CA ASN A 16 -3.78 9.55 10.75
C ASN A 16 -3.66 11.08 10.95
N GLY A 17 -3.44 11.80 9.85
CA GLY A 17 -3.33 13.26 9.82
C GLY A 17 -1.91 13.81 9.88
N PHE A 18 -0.92 13.01 10.31
CA PHE A 18 0.49 13.39 10.27
C PHE A 18 1.02 13.30 8.84
N SER A 19 1.75 14.32 8.38
CA SER A 19 2.47 14.26 7.10
C SER A 19 3.64 13.30 7.22
N LEU A 20 3.88 12.50 6.18
CA LEU A 20 5.02 11.60 6.08
C LEU A 20 6.15 12.14 5.20
N LEU A 21 6.14 13.42 4.83
CA LEU A 21 7.11 13.95 3.86
C LEU A 21 8.56 13.88 4.38
N GLU A 22 8.76 14.12 5.68
CA GLU A 22 10.09 14.02 6.32
C GLU A 22 10.58 12.56 6.30
N GLU A 23 9.69 11.61 6.62
CA GLU A 23 9.96 10.18 6.57
C GLU A 23 10.28 9.71 5.15
N GLN A 24 9.55 10.23 4.16
CA GLN A 24 9.73 9.92 2.74
C GLN A 24 11.09 10.43 2.24
N GLU A 25 11.49 11.64 2.62
CA GLU A 25 12.82 12.17 2.32
C GLU A 25 13.92 11.32 2.95
N ALA A 26 13.80 11.02 4.25
CA ALA A 26 14.80 10.23 4.97
C ALA A 26 14.98 8.83 4.36
N VAL A 27 13.88 8.14 4.05
CA VAL A 27 13.93 6.82 3.44
C VAL A 27 14.47 6.87 2.00
N PHE A 28 14.13 7.89 1.22
CA PHE A 28 14.73 8.08 -0.09
C PHE A 28 16.26 8.19 -0.02
N LEU A 29 16.80 8.94 0.94
CA LEU A 29 18.25 9.04 1.13
C LEU A 29 18.87 7.68 1.50
N GLU A 30 18.17 6.86 2.27
CA GLU A 30 18.61 5.49 2.57
C GLU A 30 18.57 4.59 1.31
N VAL A 31 17.53 4.69 0.47
CA VAL A 31 17.47 4.01 -0.85
C VAL A 31 18.67 4.40 -1.70
N MET A 32 19.02 5.69 -1.76
CA MET A 32 20.17 6.18 -2.51
C MET A 32 21.50 5.64 -1.95
N ALA A 33 21.63 5.56 -0.62
CA ALA A 33 22.79 4.96 0.02
C ALA A 33 22.91 3.46 -0.30
N ILE A 34 21.79 2.73 -0.32
CA ILE A 34 21.73 1.32 -0.72
C ILE A 34 22.13 1.18 -2.20
N ALA A 35 21.55 1.95 -3.11
CA ALA A 35 21.88 1.93 -4.53
C ALA A 35 23.38 2.13 -4.78
N LYS A 36 24.00 3.06 -4.04
CA LYS A 36 25.44 3.31 -4.09
C LYS A 36 26.27 2.16 -3.54
N LYS A 37 25.90 1.63 -2.37
CA LYS A 37 26.62 0.54 -1.72
C LYS A 37 26.59 -0.73 -2.57
N GLU A 38 25.44 -1.04 -3.15
CA GLU A 38 25.21 -2.24 -3.95
C GLU A 38 25.67 -2.10 -5.41
N GLN A 39 26.10 -0.88 -5.80
CA GLN A 39 26.59 -0.55 -7.13
C GLN A 39 25.60 -0.94 -8.22
N VAL A 40 24.34 -0.52 -8.05
CA VAL A 40 23.29 -0.82 -9.04
C VAL A 40 23.50 -0.03 -10.33
N ASP A 41 23.21 -0.65 -11.46
CA ASP A 41 23.26 -0.06 -12.79
C ASP A 41 22.06 0.88 -13.05
N ALA A 42 20.93 0.63 -12.39
CA ALA A 42 19.69 1.41 -12.55
C ALA A 42 18.76 1.29 -11.33
N ILE A 43 17.81 2.23 -11.24
CA ILE A 43 16.72 2.23 -10.26
C ILE A 43 15.38 2.07 -10.99
N VAL A 44 14.61 1.06 -10.58
CA VAL A 44 13.30 0.70 -11.13
C VAL A 44 12.21 1.04 -10.10
N ILE A 45 11.23 1.85 -10.49
CA ILE A 45 10.11 2.31 -9.66
C ILE A 45 8.79 1.80 -10.26
N ALA A 46 8.22 0.76 -9.65
CA ALA A 46 7.05 0.06 -10.17
C ALA A 46 5.71 0.69 -9.75
N GLY A 47 5.58 2.01 -9.89
CA GLY A 47 4.30 2.73 -9.73
C GLY A 47 4.01 3.29 -8.34
N ASP A 48 2.89 4.03 -8.28
CA ASP A 48 2.40 4.80 -7.14
C ASP A 48 3.46 5.76 -6.58
N LEU A 49 3.92 6.66 -7.45
CA LEU A 49 4.92 7.69 -7.12
C LEU A 49 4.30 8.71 -6.17
N TYR A 50 3.06 9.15 -6.44
CA TYR A 50 2.29 10.04 -5.60
C TYR A 50 1.17 9.31 -4.84
N ASP A 51 0.76 9.84 -3.68
CA ASP A 51 -0.40 9.32 -2.92
C ASP A 51 -1.72 9.54 -3.68
N ARG A 52 -1.80 10.58 -4.49
CA ARG A 52 -3.03 11.04 -5.15
C ARG A 52 -2.78 11.53 -6.55
N SER A 53 -3.81 11.42 -7.39
CA SER A 53 -3.80 11.89 -8.77
C SER A 53 -3.62 13.41 -8.91
N ILE A 54 -3.97 14.15 -7.86
CA ILE A 54 -3.69 15.58 -7.70
C ILE A 54 -2.84 15.74 -6.43
N PRO A 55 -1.50 15.64 -6.53
CA PRO A 55 -0.60 15.77 -5.38
C PRO A 55 -0.56 17.21 -4.85
N SER A 56 -0.16 17.37 -3.59
CA SER A 56 0.06 18.70 -3.00
C SER A 56 1.33 19.36 -3.55
N VAL A 57 1.47 20.67 -3.35
CA VAL A 57 2.65 21.42 -3.81
C VAL A 57 3.92 20.89 -3.15
N GLU A 58 3.85 20.56 -1.85
CA GLU A 58 4.96 20.01 -1.08
C GLU A 58 5.38 18.63 -1.60
N ALA A 59 4.40 17.77 -1.94
CA ALA A 59 4.67 16.46 -2.52
C ALA A 59 5.37 16.56 -3.88
N VAL A 60 4.90 17.46 -4.75
CA VAL A 60 5.56 17.73 -6.06
C VAL A 60 6.96 18.28 -5.87
N SER A 61 7.15 19.19 -4.91
CA SER A 61 8.47 19.76 -4.60
C SER A 61 9.45 18.69 -4.10
N LEU A 62 8.99 17.81 -3.21
CA LEU A 62 9.81 16.72 -2.69
C LEU A 62 10.18 15.73 -3.80
N PHE A 63 9.20 15.31 -4.60
CA PHE A 63 9.44 14.42 -5.74
C PHE A 63 10.50 14.99 -6.69
N ASN A 64 10.37 16.27 -7.10
CA ASN A 64 11.35 16.92 -7.96
C ASN A 64 12.76 16.92 -7.34
N THR A 65 12.86 17.18 -6.04
CA THR A 65 14.13 17.15 -5.31
C THR A 65 14.75 15.76 -5.34
N MET A 66 13.95 14.72 -5.08
CA MET A 66 14.37 13.31 -5.15
C MET A 66 14.84 12.94 -6.56
N MET A 67 14.11 13.34 -7.61
CA MET A 67 14.49 13.02 -9.00
C MET A 67 15.79 13.71 -9.41
N VAL A 68 15.99 14.98 -9.03
CA VAL A 68 17.25 15.70 -9.27
C VAL A 68 18.42 15.01 -8.57
N GLU A 69 18.23 14.59 -7.32
CA GLU A 69 19.28 13.90 -6.55
C GLU A 69 19.62 12.54 -7.16
N MET A 70 18.62 11.75 -7.50
CA MET A 70 18.77 10.39 -8.01
C MET A 70 19.34 10.35 -9.43
N ASN A 71 18.74 11.08 -10.36
CA ASN A 71 19.07 10.99 -11.78
C ASN A 71 20.19 11.97 -12.18
N LEU A 72 20.05 13.25 -11.85
CA LEU A 72 20.99 14.28 -12.34
C LEU A 72 22.29 14.37 -11.54
N LYS A 73 22.21 14.27 -10.20
CA LYS A 73 23.40 14.39 -9.34
C LYS A 73 24.11 13.06 -9.13
N SER A 74 23.34 12.00 -8.83
CA SER A 74 23.91 10.67 -8.59
C SER A 74 24.12 9.87 -9.89
N GLY A 75 23.52 10.31 -11.00
CA GLY A 75 23.74 9.72 -12.32
C GLY A 75 23.07 8.37 -12.55
N TYR A 76 22.10 7.96 -11.71
CA TYR A 76 21.41 6.70 -11.92
C TYR A 76 20.39 6.82 -13.05
N PRO A 77 20.41 5.90 -14.03
CA PRO A 77 19.27 5.67 -14.89
C PRO A 77 18.04 5.29 -14.07
N VAL A 78 16.90 5.86 -14.43
CA VAL A 78 15.63 5.67 -13.72
C VAL A 78 14.60 5.10 -14.68
N LEU A 79 14.01 3.96 -14.32
CA LEU A 79 12.92 3.35 -15.05
C LEU A 79 11.67 3.35 -14.16
N ALA A 80 10.69 4.17 -14.50
CA ALA A 80 9.50 4.36 -13.69
C ALA A 80 8.22 4.20 -14.52
N ILE A 81 7.17 3.72 -13.86
CA ILE A 81 5.83 3.64 -14.41
C ILE A 81 4.83 4.38 -13.52
N SER A 82 3.67 4.80 -14.05
CA SER A 82 2.55 5.23 -13.20
C SER A 82 1.83 4.04 -12.55
N GLY A 83 1.43 4.19 -11.30
CA GLY A 83 0.49 3.27 -10.63
C GLY A 83 -0.97 3.72 -10.73
N ASN A 84 -1.85 3.13 -9.93
CA ASN A 84 -3.28 3.45 -9.94
C ASN A 84 -3.64 4.73 -9.15
N HIS A 85 -2.73 5.24 -8.31
CA HIS A 85 -2.92 6.52 -7.62
C HIS A 85 -2.44 7.71 -8.44
N ASP A 86 -1.51 7.49 -9.36
CA ASP A 86 -0.91 8.53 -10.18
C ASP A 86 -1.88 9.01 -11.27
N SER A 87 -1.83 10.31 -11.59
CA SER A 87 -2.49 10.81 -12.80
C SER A 87 -1.55 10.63 -13.99
N ALA A 88 -1.87 9.70 -14.89
CA ALA A 88 -1.06 9.41 -16.08
C ALA A 88 -0.68 10.68 -16.86
N THR A 89 -1.65 11.53 -17.20
CA THR A 89 -1.43 12.76 -17.97
C THR A 89 -0.58 13.78 -17.22
N ARG A 90 -0.80 13.97 -15.91
CA ARG A 90 -0.03 14.96 -15.14
C ARG A 90 1.40 14.48 -14.95
N LEU A 91 1.57 13.22 -14.58
CA LEU A 91 2.87 12.61 -14.34
C LEU A 91 3.72 12.53 -15.61
N GLU A 92 3.10 12.36 -16.78
CA GLU A 92 3.80 12.36 -18.07
C GLU A 92 4.43 13.72 -18.44
N THR A 93 4.03 14.80 -17.79
CA THR A 93 4.59 16.13 -18.06
C THR A 93 6.10 16.10 -17.89
N GLY A 94 6.82 16.31 -18.99
CA GLY A 94 8.28 16.29 -18.95
C GLY A 94 8.93 15.06 -19.60
N SER A 95 8.18 13.95 -19.78
CA SER A 95 8.73 12.62 -20.08
C SER A 95 9.62 12.57 -21.33
N LEU A 96 9.25 13.32 -22.38
CA LEU A 96 10.03 13.41 -23.63
C LEU A 96 11.43 13.99 -23.41
N TRP A 97 11.59 14.95 -22.50
CA TRP A 97 12.90 15.53 -22.17
C TRP A 97 13.66 14.67 -21.16
N LEU A 98 12.94 14.07 -20.20
CA LEU A 98 13.52 13.17 -19.18
C LEU A 98 14.28 11.99 -19.82
N LYS A 99 13.73 11.44 -20.92
CA LYS A 99 14.37 10.35 -21.66
C LYS A 99 15.79 10.67 -22.14
N THR A 100 16.12 11.95 -22.37
CA THR A 100 17.47 12.36 -22.78
C THR A 100 18.51 12.31 -21.66
N GLN A 101 18.06 12.13 -20.41
CA GLN A 101 18.88 12.02 -19.21
C GLN A 101 18.79 10.60 -18.59
N ASP A 102 18.45 9.59 -19.39
CA ASP A 102 18.23 8.21 -18.93
C ASP A 102 17.16 8.07 -17.83
N PHE A 103 16.18 9.00 -17.81
CA PHE A 103 14.97 8.86 -17.01
C PHE A 103 13.79 8.50 -17.92
N TYR A 104 13.45 7.21 -17.90
CA TYR A 104 12.36 6.60 -18.64
C TYR A 104 11.11 6.54 -17.75
N LEU A 105 10.14 7.41 -18.01
CA LEU A 105 8.84 7.44 -17.32
C LEU A 105 7.73 7.09 -18.32
N GLN A 106 7.04 5.98 -18.09
CA GLN A 106 5.91 5.57 -18.92
C GLN A 106 4.61 5.60 -18.12
N THR A 107 3.57 6.19 -18.68
CA THR A 107 2.28 6.38 -18.02
C THR A 107 1.09 5.92 -18.85
N GLN A 108 1.32 5.55 -20.12
CA GLN A 108 0.29 5.11 -21.05
C GLN A 108 0.59 3.71 -21.57
N LEU A 109 -0.46 2.90 -21.75
CA LEU A 109 -0.35 1.53 -22.28
C LEU A 109 0.40 1.48 -23.62
N SER A 110 0.21 2.46 -24.49
CA SER A 110 0.85 2.52 -25.81
C SER A 110 2.38 2.57 -25.76
N GLN A 111 2.97 3.01 -24.64
CA GLN A 111 4.42 3.13 -24.47
C GLN A 111 5.07 1.79 -24.11
N ALA A 112 4.29 0.84 -23.58
CA ALA A 112 4.81 -0.38 -22.97
C ALA A 112 5.42 -1.38 -23.97
N PHE A 113 5.21 -1.18 -25.27
CA PHE A 113 5.64 -2.09 -26.34
C PHE A 113 7.02 -1.77 -26.90
N GLU A 114 7.63 -0.64 -26.53
CA GLU A 114 9.01 -0.32 -26.86
C GLU A 114 9.90 -0.59 -25.64
N PRO A 115 10.69 -1.67 -25.63
CA PRO A 115 11.53 -1.98 -24.49
C PRO A 115 12.66 -0.96 -24.35
N ILE A 116 12.98 -0.60 -23.11
CA ILE A 116 14.22 0.13 -22.81
C ILE A 116 15.34 -0.89 -22.70
N GLU A 117 16.30 -0.80 -23.63
CA GLU A 117 17.46 -1.68 -23.63
C GLU A 117 18.59 -1.09 -22.79
N MET A 118 19.06 -1.84 -21.80
CA MET A 118 20.19 -1.46 -20.97
C MET A 118 21.07 -2.69 -20.72
N LEU A 119 22.36 -2.58 -21.05
CA LEU A 119 23.30 -3.69 -20.99
C LEU A 119 22.73 -4.95 -21.70
N ASP A 120 22.64 -6.06 -20.97
CA ASP A 120 22.13 -7.36 -21.39
C ASP A 120 20.63 -7.56 -21.11
N THR A 121 19.87 -6.49 -20.86
CA THR A 121 18.47 -6.56 -20.43
C THR A 121 17.55 -5.65 -21.25
N GLN A 122 16.32 -6.11 -21.48
CA GLN A 122 15.20 -5.34 -22.04
C GLN A 122 14.16 -5.12 -20.94
N PHE A 123 13.82 -3.86 -20.66
CA PHE A 123 12.79 -3.49 -19.71
C PHE A 123 11.51 -3.09 -20.43
N TYR A 124 10.42 -3.81 -20.14
CA TYR A 124 9.06 -3.47 -20.54
C TYR A 124 8.40 -2.72 -19.40
N LEU A 125 8.18 -1.42 -19.59
CA LEU A 125 7.59 -0.55 -18.58
C LEU A 125 6.07 -0.50 -18.81
N LEU A 126 5.32 -1.34 -18.12
CA LEU A 126 3.87 -1.43 -18.27
C LEU A 126 3.17 -0.68 -17.13
N PRO A 127 2.77 0.60 -17.32
CA PRO A 127 2.02 1.32 -16.30
C PRO A 127 0.68 0.65 -16.00
N TYR A 128 0.12 1.01 -14.84
CA TYR A 128 -1.26 0.64 -14.52
C TYR A 128 -2.20 1.08 -15.65
N PHE A 129 -3.09 0.18 -16.07
CA PHE A 129 -4.12 0.47 -17.04
C PHE A 129 -5.38 -0.34 -16.71
N GLU A 130 -6.53 0.26 -16.98
CA GLU A 130 -7.83 -0.41 -16.89
C GLU A 130 -8.23 -1.11 -18.21
N PRO A 131 -9.17 -2.09 -18.18
CA PRO A 131 -9.61 -2.81 -19.38
C PRO A 131 -10.06 -1.91 -20.54
N PHE A 132 -10.59 -0.71 -20.25
CA PHE A 132 -10.98 0.22 -21.30
C PHE A 132 -9.80 0.71 -22.15
N HIS A 133 -8.61 0.90 -21.54
CA HIS A 133 -7.40 1.26 -22.28
C HIS A 133 -6.98 0.12 -23.21
N GLY A 134 -7.11 -1.13 -22.74
CA GLY A 134 -6.91 -2.33 -23.55
C GLY A 134 -7.85 -2.37 -24.76
N ARG A 135 -9.16 -2.20 -24.53
CA ARG A 135 -10.17 -2.13 -25.62
C ARG A 135 -9.81 -1.06 -26.65
N GLN A 136 -9.46 0.14 -26.18
CA GLN A 136 -9.14 1.26 -27.06
C GLN A 136 -7.86 1.01 -27.86
N TYR A 137 -6.81 0.49 -27.24
CA TYR A 137 -5.53 0.25 -27.90
C TYR A 137 -5.61 -0.89 -28.93
N PHE A 138 -6.20 -2.03 -28.55
CA PHE A 138 -6.34 -3.19 -29.42
C PHE A 138 -7.53 -3.12 -30.38
N GLN A 139 -8.40 -2.11 -30.22
CA GLN A 139 -9.66 -1.97 -30.96
C GLN A 139 -10.55 -3.22 -30.83
N ASP A 140 -10.59 -3.79 -29.63
CA ASP A 140 -11.31 -5.03 -29.32
C ASP A 140 -12.31 -4.80 -28.18
N ASP A 141 -13.58 -4.57 -28.54
CA ASP A 141 -14.68 -4.35 -27.59
C ASP A 141 -15.03 -5.60 -26.75
N SER A 142 -14.47 -6.77 -27.06
CA SER A 142 -14.69 -8.00 -26.31
C SER A 142 -13.89 -8.06 -25.00
N LEU A 143 -12.86 -7.23 -24.82
CA LEU A 143 -12.05 -7.20 -23.59
C LEU A 143 -12.86 -6.64 -22.43
N ARG A 144 -13.37 -7.53 -21.56
CA ARG A 144 -14.19 -7.18 -20.39
C ARG A 144 -13.38 -6.96 -19.13
N ASP A 145 -12.29 -7.71 -18.98
CA ASP A 145 -11.48 -7.74 -17.79
C ASP A 145 -10.01 -7.43 -18.09
N ILE A 146 -9.23 -7.30 -17.02
CA ILE A 146 -7.82 -6.96 -17.11
C ILE A 146 -6.98 -8.16 -17.57
N GLN A 147 -7.40 -9.39 -17.29
CA GLN A 147 -6.68 -10.61 -17.68
C GLN A 147 -6.64 -10.78 -19.21
N GLY A 148 -7.79 -10.62 -19.87
CA GLY A 148 -7.90 -10.67 -21.33
C GLY A 148 -7.05 -9.59 -21.99
N SER A 149 -7.07 -8.38 -21.44
CA SER A 149 -6.24 -7.28 -21.92
C SER A 149 -4.75 -7.58 -21.72
N MET A 150 -4.36 -8.03 -20.53
CA MET A 150 -2.97 -8.37 -20.19
C MET A 150 -2.41 -9.47 -21.10
N LYS A 151 -3.22 -10.47 -21.45
CA LYS A 151 -2.81 -11.52 -22.40
C LYS A 151 -2.38 -10.93 -23.74
N LEU A 152 -3.17 -10.04 -24.33
CA LEU A 152 -2.82 -9.39 -25.60
C LEU A 152 -1.61 -8.47 -25.47
N VAL A 153 -1.48 -7.79 -24.33
CA VAL A 153 -0.30 -6.95 -24.03
C VAL A 153 0.97 -7.78 -24.04
N ILE A 154 1.00 -8.90 -23.31
CA ILE A 154 2.17 -9.77 -23.21
C ILE A 154 2.52 -10.40 -24.56
N GLU A 155 1.52 -10.90 -25.30
CA GLU A 155 1.77 -11.45 -26.63
C GLU A 155 2.36 -10.40 -27.59
N LYS A 156 1.89 -9.15 -27.52
CA LYS A 156 2.47 -8.05 -28.30
C LYS A 156 3.90 -7.70 -27.87
N MET A 157 4.20 -7.67 -26.57
CA MET A 157 5.56 -7.43 -26.07
C MET A 157 6.55 -8.51 -26.54
N LYS A 158 6.09 -9.77 -26.61
CA LYS A 158 6.90 -10.91 -27.06
C LYS A 158 7.38 -10.79 -28.50
N GLU A 159 6.69 -9.99 -29.33
CA GLU A 159 7.12 -9.70 -30.71
C GLU A 159 8.49 -9.00 -30.76
N SER A 160 8.85 -8.21 -29.74
CA SER A 160 10.12 -7.48 -29.66
C SER A 160 11.19 -8.14 -28.77
N PHE A 161 10.93 -9.35 -28.27
CA PHE A 161 11.88 -10.06 -27.41
C PHE A 161 13.19 -10.36 -28.16
N ASN A 162 14.29 -9.87 -27.60
CA ASN A 162 15.62 -10.22 -28.05
C ASN A 162 16.11 -11.47 -27.28
N PRO A 163 16.26 -12.64 -27.93
CA PRO A 163 16.61 -13.89 -27.24
C PRO A 163 18.01 -13.89 -26.61
N LYS A 164 18.83 -12.88 -26.90
CA LYS A 164 20.17 -12.68 -26.32
C LYS A 164 20.15 -11.81 -25.05
N LYS A 165 19.00 -11.23 -24.68
CA LYS A 165 18.86 -10.36 -23.52
C LYS A 165 17.87 -10.95 -22.51
N ASN A 166 18.04 -10.58 -21.25
CA ASN A 166 17.06 -10.86 -20.21
C ASN A 166 15.83 -9.96 -20.40
N GLN A 167 14.66 -10.50 -20.09
CA GLN A 167 13.37 -9.81 -20.25
C GLN A 167 12.85 -9.43 -18.86
N VAL A 168 12.70 -8.12 -18.60
CA VAL A 168 12.17 -7.62 -17.33
C VAL A 168 10.87 -6.89 -17.58
N LEU A 169 9.80 -7.32 -16.92
CA LEU A 169 8.54 -6.58 -16.88
C LEU A 169 8.50 -5.73 -15.60
N VAL A 170 8.19 -4.44 -15.75
CA VAL A 170 7.88 -3.55 -14.62
C VAL A 170 6.40 -3.23 -14.72
N SER A 171 5.62 -3.53 -13.68
CA SER A 171 4.18 -3.32 -13.73
C SER A 171 3.54 -3.10 -12.37
N HIS A 172 2.28 -2.67 -12.37
CA HIS A 172 1.57 -2.26 -11.16
C HIS A 172 0.17 -2.87 -11.15
N PHE A 173 0.08 -4.15 -10.77
CA PHE A 173 -1.17 -4.91 -10.76
C PHE A 173 -1.22 -5.89 -9.59
N PHE A 174 -2.44 -6.33 -9.27
CA PHE A 174 -2.67 -7.41 -8.32
C PHE A 174 -2.44 -8.78 -8.99
N ALA A 175 -1.46 -9.54 -8.51
CA ALA A 175 -1.15 -10.89 -8.96
C ALA A 175 -1.92 -11.93 -8.12
N ALA A 176 -2.43 -12.98 -8.76
CA ALA A 176 -3.23 -14.01 -8.11
C ALA A 176 -2.45 -14.74 -7.00
N GLY A 177 -3.12 -14.99 -5.87
CA GLY A 177 -2.53 -15.70 -4.72
C GLY A 177 -1.68 -14.85 -3.79
N SER A 178 -1.75 -13.52 -3.90
CA SER A 178 -1.02 -12.58 -3.05
C SER A 178 -1.81 -12.12 -1.81
N THR A 179 -1.11 -11.64 -0.78
CA THR A 179 -1.70 -11.15 0.49
C THR A 179 -1.72 -9.62 0.54
N LYS A 180 -2.76 -9.06 1.18
CA LYS A 180 -3.06 -7.60 1.20
C LYS A 180 -2.92 -6.95 2.57
N SER A 181 -2.75 -5.64 2.57
CA SER A 181 -2.73 -4.73 3.74
C SER A 181 -3.90 -3.73 3.67
N GLU A 182 -4.33 -3.14 4.80
CA GLU A 182 -5.50 -2.23 4.83
C GLU A 182 -5.29 -0.90 4.09
N SER A 183 -4.04 -0.49 3.90
CA SER A 183 -3.63 0.76 3.25
C SER A 183 -3.74 0.71 1.72
N GLU A 184 -3.94 -0.49 1.16
CA GLU A 184 -4.04 -0.76 -0.26
C GLU A 184 -5.48 -0.49 -0.71
N THR A 185 -5.66 0.11 -1.90
CA THR A 185 -7.01 0.42 -2.38
C THR A 185 -7.76 -0.86 -2.71
N THR A 186 -8.97 -1.03 -2.16
CA THR A 186 -9.87 -2.17 -2.41
C THR A 186 -10.53 -2.08 -3.80
N LEU A 187 -9.74 -2.00 -4.86
CA LEU A 187 -10.20 -1.92 -6.26
C LEU A 187 -10.82 -3.23 -6.80
N GLU A 188 -11.35 -4.09 -5.92
CA GLU A 188 -12.12 -5.29 -6.32
C GLU A 188 -13.57 -4.96 -6.71
N VAL A 189 -14.02 -3.71 -6.52
CA VAL A 189 -15.36 -3.28 -6.93
C VAL A 189 -15.35 -2.96 -8.44
N GLY A 190 -15.75 -3.93 -9.26
CA GLY A 190 -16.06 -3.69 -10.69
C GLY A 190 -15.32 -4.53 -11.73
N GLY A 191 -14.65 -5.62 -11.36
CA GLY A 191 -14.10 -6.59 -12.33
C GLY A 191 -12.60 -6.45 -12.66
N LEU A 192 -11.80 -5.83 -11.77
CA LEU A 192 -10.35 -5.98 -11.81
C LEU A 192 -9.96 -7.30 -11.14
N ASP A 193 -10.07 -8.39 -11.92
CA ASP A 193 -9.58 -9.70 -11.51
C ASP A 193 -8.06 -9.70 -11.35
N SER A 194 -7.56 -10.51 -10.43
CA SER A 194 -6.12 -10.74 -10.25
C SER A 194 -5.48 -11.28 -11.53
N ILE A 195 -4.25 -10.86 -11.86
CA ILE A 195 -3.46 -11.42 -12.95
C ILE A 195 -2.84 -12.75 -12.53
N PRO A 196 -3.13 -13.87 -13.21
CA PRO A 196 -2.46 -15.14 -12.93
C PRO A 196 -0.94 -15.02 -13.17
N ILE A 197 -0.14 -15.50 -12.21
CA ILE A 197 1.32 -15.43 -12.25
C ILE A 197 1.87 -16.16 -13.49
N GLU A 198 1.18 -17.20 -13.94
CA GLU A 198 1.53 -18.02 -15.10
C GLU A 198 1.64 -17.20 -16.39
N MET A 199 0.86 -16.13 -16.53
CA MET A 199 0.93 -15.23 -17.69
C MET A 199 2.25 -14.47 -17.75
N LEU A 200 2.93 -14.32 -16.62
CA LEU A 200 4.10 -13.45 -16.46
C LEU A 200 5.44 -14.24 -16.52
N LEU A 201 5.39 -15.55 -16.70
CA LEU A 201 6.58 -16.43 -16.57
C LEU A 201 7.53 -16.41 -17.78
N ASP A 202 7.09 -15.83 -18.90
CA ASP A 202 7.93 -15.61 -20.09
C ASP A 202 9.02 -14.54 -19.84
N PHE A 203 8.86 -13.71 -18.79
CA PHE A 203 9.87 -12.76 -18.35
C PHE A 203 10.88 -13.43 -17.39
N ASP A 204 12.13 -12.97 -17.43
CA ASP A 204 13.19 -13.43 -16.52
C ASP A 204 13.01 -12.85 -15.11
N TYR A 205 12.45 -11.65 -15.00
CA TYR A 205 12.01 -11.04 -13.75
C TYR A 205 10.81 -10.11 -13.96
N VAL A 206 9.93 -10.04 -12.97
CA VAL A 206 8.76 -9.15 -12.95
C VAL A 206 8.77 -8.33 -11.67
N ALA A 207 9.04 -7.04 -11.84
CA ALA A 207 9.03 -6.01 -10.81
C ALA A 207 7.60 -5.48 -10.63
N LEU A 208 6.91 -5.91 -9.57
CA LEU A 208 5.58 -5.43 -9.25
C LEU A 208 5.59 -4.35 -8.14
N GLY A 209 4.78 -3.31 -8.33
CA GLY A 209 4.20 -2.50 -7.25
C GLY A 209 2.72 -2.81 -7.06
N HIS A 210 2.01 -2.04 -6.23
CA HIS A 210 0.59 -2.09 -5.85
C HIS A 210 0.34 -2.65 -4.44
N LEU A 211 1.06 -3.73 -4.07
CA LEU A 211 0.93 -4.34 -2.75
C LEU A 211 2.08 -3.90 -1.87
N HIS A 212 1.76 -3.40 -0.67
CA HIS A 212 2.73 -2.78 0.21
C HIS A 212 3.58 -3.79 0.98
N TYR A 213 3.22 -5.07 0.92
CA TYR A 213 3.95 -6.14 1.58
C TYR A 213 4.89 -6.86 0.60
N LYS A 214 6.20 -6.74 0.84
CA LYS A 214 7.26 -7.36 0.03
C LYS A 214 7.13 -8.88 -0.19
N ASN A 215 6.53 -9.60 0.78
CA ASN A 215 6.35 -11.05 0.70
C ASN A 215 4.91 -11.40 0.30
N ALA A 216 4.20 -10.50 -0.40
CA ALA A 216 2.85 -10.77 -0.88
C ALA A 216 2.83 -12.00 -1.79
N ILE A 217 3.91 -12.28 -2.53
CA ILE A 217 4.13 -13.52 -3.28
C ILE A 217 5.29 -14.31 -2.66
N THR A 218 5.02 -15.52 -2.18
CA THR A 218 6.02 -16.39 -1.52
C THR A 218 6.48 -17.58 -2.36
N LYS A 219 5.73 -17.95 -3.40
CA LYS A 219 5.95 -19.19 -4.17
C LYS A 219 6.67 -19.01 -5.50
N ASN A 220 7.07 -17.78 -5.85
CA ASN A 220 7.71 -17.49 -7.13
C ASN A 220 8.76 -16.41 -6.96
N GLU A 221 10.03 -16.72 -7.24
CA GLU A 221 11.14 -15.77 -7.06
C GLU A 221 11.26 -14.73 -8.20
N LYS A 222 10.69 -15.03 -9.37
CA LYS A 222 10.71 -14.16 -10.56
C LYS A 222 9.68 -13.04 -10.47
N VAL A 223 8.50 -13.31 -9.90
CA VAL A 223 7.41 -12.34 -9.81
C VAL A 223 7.30 -11.85 -8.37
N GLN A 224 7.71 -10.60 -8.15
CA GLN A 224 7.91 -10.10 -6.80
C GLN A 224 7.42 -8.67 -6.65
N TYR A 225 6.73 -8.42 -5.55
CA TYR A 225 6.50 -7.07 -5.06
C TYR A 225 7.74 -6.57 -4.33
N SER A 226 8.11 -5.31 -4.53
CA SER A 226 9.09 -4.65 -3.66
C SER A 226 8.44 -4.21 -2.35
N GLY A 227 7.16 -3.82 -2.40
CA GLY A 227 6.42 -3.27 -1.28
C GLY A 227 6.71 -1.78 -1.10
N ALA A 228 5.92 -1.16 -0.22
CA ALA A 228 6.09 0.24 0.13
C ALA A 228 7.40 0.47 0.90
N LEU A 229 7.92 1.69 0.78
CA LEU A 229 9.11 2.15 1.51
C LEU A 229 8.82 2.50 2.98
N LEU A 230 7.56 2.82 3.31
CA LEU A 230 7.10 3.19 4.64
C LEU A 230 5.87 2.37 5.04
N LYS A 231 5.54 2.39 6.33
CA LYS A 231 4.30 1.82 6.86
C LYS A 231 3.18 2.84 6.72
N TYR A 232 2.15 2.51 5.93
CA TYR A 232 1.04 3.43 5.65
C TYR A 232 -0.25 3.12 6.40
N SER A 233 -0.26 2.05 7.19
CA SER A 233 -1.35 1.73 8.10
C SER A 233 -0.85 0.92 9.30
N LEU A 234 -1.69 0.83 10.32
CA LEU A 234 -1.45 0.01 11.51
C LEU A 234 -1.40 -1.50 11.21
N SER A 235 -1.96 -1.96 10.09
CA SER A 235 -1.85 -3.36 9.67
C SER A 235 -0.41 -3.73 9.25
N GLU A 236 0.40 -2.74 8.89
CA GLU A 236 1.76 -2.91 8.39
C GLU A 236 2.82 -2.84 9.50
N GLU A 237 2.43 -2.69 10.77
CA GLU A 237 3.32 -2.61 11.94
C GLU A 237 4.41 -3.69 11.94
N LYS A 238 4.04 -4.93 11.61
CA LYS A 238 4.95 -6.08 11.64
C LYS A 238 5.68 -6.32 10.31
N GLN A 239 5.42 -5.49 9.31
CA GLN A 239 6.05 -5.63 8.00
C GLN A 239 7.39 -4.90 7.99
N GLU A 240 8.41 -5.59 7.50
CA GLU A 240 9.70 -4.99 7.18
C GLU A 240 9.60 -4.27 5.83
N LYS A 241 10.07 -3.01 5.79
CA LYS A 241 10.07 -2.16 4.60
C LYS A 241 11.48 -2.05 4.03
N GLY A 242 11.60 -1.78 2.74
CA GLY A 242 12.90 -1.83 2.07
C GLY A 242 12.80 -1.93 0.56
N VAL A 243 13.89 -2.38 -0.05
CA VAL A 243 14.05 -2.47 -1.51
C VAL A 243 14.57 -3.83 -1.90
N ARG A 244 14.42 -4.18 -3.18
CA ARG A 244 14.99 -5.39 -3.76
C ARG A 244 16.18 -5.05 -4.65
N ILE A 245 17.28 -5.79 -4.49
CA ILE A 245 18.41 -5.78 -5.41
C ILE A 245 18.28 -7.01 -6.28
N ILE A 246 18.18 -6.76 -7.58
CA ILE A 246 18.00 -7.79 -8.59
C ILE A 246 19.26 -7.86 -9.43
N GLU A 247 19.84 -9.04 -9.53
CA GLU A 247 20.97 -9.30 -10.40
C GLU A 247 20.57 -10.38 -11.41
N LEU A 248 20.66 -10.01 -12.69
CA LEU A 248 20.44 -10.88 -13.83
C LEU A 248 21.77 -11.03 -14.57
N SER A 249 22.31 -12.24 -14.59
CA SER A 249 23.52 -12.58 -15.33
C SER A 249 23.37 -13.97 -15.91
N GLU A 250 23.59 -14.13 -17.22
CA GLU A 250 23.53 -15.44 -17.89
C GLU A 250 22.22 -16.22 -17.60
N LYS A 251 21.07 -15.52 -17.57
CA LYS A 251 19.74 -16.06 -17.19
C LYS A 251 19.61 -16.58 -15.75
N LYS A 252 20.58 -16.30 -14.88
CA LYS A 252 20.48 -16.54 -13.46
C LYS A 252 19.93 -15.30 -12.77
N LEU A 253 18.83 -15.50 -12.03
CA LEU A 253 18.24 -14.48 -11.17
C LEU A 253 18.80 -14.62 -9.75
N THR A 254 19.32 -13.51 -9.21
CA THR A 254 19.53 -13.33 -7.77
C THR A 254 18.65 -12.19 -7.30
N ASN A 255 17.90 -12.41 -6.24
CA ASN A 255 16.97 -11.42 -5.68
C ASN A 255 17.22 -11.30 -4.17
N THR A 256 17.73 -10.16 -3.75
CA THR A 256 18.06 -9.88 -2.35
C THR A 256 17.22 -8.72 -1.85
N PHE A 257 16.51 -8.90 -0.73
CA PHE A 257 15.82 -7.81 -0.07
C PHE A 257 16.74 -7.12 0.93
N ILE A 258 16.79 -5.79 0.87
CA ILE A 258 17.57 -4.97 1.81
C ILE A 258 16.57 -4.12 2.61
N PRO A 259 16.50 -4.32 3.94
CA PRO A 259 15.61 -3.53 4.78
C PRO A 259 16.07 -2.09 4.90
N ILE A 260 15.12 -1.20 5.14
CA ILE A 260 15.30 0.23 5.36
C ILE A 260 14.83 0.58 6.77
N LYS A 261 15.51 1.53 7.40
CA LYS A 261 15.17 2.00 8.74
C LYS A 261 14.43 3.34 8.67
N PRO A 262 13.13 3.40 9.01
CA PRO A 262 12.41 4.67 9.01
C PRO A 262 12.93 5.60 10.11
N LEU A 263 12.74 6.91 9.93
CA LEU A 263 13.03 7.92 10.95
C LEU A 263 12.19 7.69 12.22
N ARG A 264 10.90 7.40 12.03
CA ARG A 264 9.92 7.07 13.07
C ARG A 264 9.16 5.82 12.62
N ASP A 265 9.09 4.81 13.46
CA ASP A 265 8.39 3.56 13.13
C ASP A 265 6.91 3.64 13.51
N VAL A 266 6.10 2.70 13.01
CA VAL A 266 4.69 2.54 13.40
C VAL A 266 4.57 1.37 14.36
N LYS A 267 4.07 1.60 15.57
CA LYS A 267 3.98 0.58 16.64
C LYS A 267 2.64 0.61 17.38
N LYS A 268 2.23 -0.56 17.86
CA LYS A 268 1.12 -0.72 18.78
C LYS A 268 1.65 -0.98 20.17
N ILE A 269 1.15 -0.24 21.14
CA ILE A 269 1.42 -0.47 22.56
C ILE A 269 0.10 -0.62 23.31
N SER A 270 0.14 -1.40 24.38
CA SER A 270 -1.03 -1.66 25.23
C SER A 270 -0.59 -1.62 26.68
N GLY A 271 -1.42 -1.01 27.52
CA GLY A 271 -1.12 -0.82 28.94
C GLY A 271 -2.25 -0.06 29.63
N SER A 272 -2.19 -0.01 30.96
CA SER A 272 -3.09 0.90 31.69
C SER A 272 -2.62 2.34 31.52
N PHE A 273 -3.51 3.32 31.64
CA PHE A 273 -3.14 4.73 31.56
C PHE A 273 -2.08 5.11 32.59
N LYS A 274 -2.19 4.55 33.80
CA LYS A 274 -1.17 4.74 34.84
C LYS A 274 0.17 4.23 34.33
N GLU A 275 0.26 2.97 33.90
CA GLU A 275 1.48 2.36 33.38
C GLU A 275 2.09 3.17 32.22
N LEU A 276 1.26 3.58 31.26
CA LEU A 276 1.72 4.34 30.08
C LEU A 276 2.15 5.78 30.39
N THR A 277 1.88 6.28 31.59
CA THR A 277 2.31 7.60 32.08
C THR A 277 3.45 7.53 33.09
N GLU A 278 3.91 6.33 33.47
CA GLU A 278 5.08 6.16 34.33
C GLU A 278 6.39 6.31 33.52
N PRO A 279 7.40 7.02 34.06
CA PRO A 279 8.71 7.19 33.40
C PRO A 279 9.38 5.88 33.01
N ASP A 280 9.36 4.89 33.90
CA ASP A 280 9.97 3.58 33.65
C ASP A 280 9.42 2.89 32.39
N PHE A 281 8.14 3.11 32.07
CA PHE A 281 7.54 2.58 30.84
C PHE A 281 7.95 3.42 29.63
N TYR A 282 7.68 4.73 29.67
CA TYR A 282 7.79 5.54 28.46
C TYR A 282 9.25 5.82 28.05
N ASP A 283 10.21 5.73 28.98
CA ASP A 283 11.65 5.82 28.68
C ASP A 283 12.20 4.50 28.10
N SER A 284 11.45 3.40 28.18
CA SER A 284 11.84 2.10 27.60
C SER A 284 11.56 1.97 26.10
N ILE A 285 10.80 2.90 25.52
CA ILE A 285 10.40 2.89 24.11
C ILE A 285 10.74 4.21 23.41
N ASN A 286 10.77 4.19 22.07
CA ASN A 286 10.90 5.42 21.31
C ASN A 286 9.54 6.15 21.25
N ARG A 287 9.42 7.23 22.03
CA ARG A 287 8.18 8.02 22.12
C ARG A 287 7.88 8.84 20.86
N GLU A 288 8.89 9.04 20.01
CA GLU A 288 8.76 9.76 18.75
C GLU A 288 8.18 8.89 17.63
N ASP A 289 8.08 7.57 17.81
CA ASP A 289 7.41 6.69 16.85
C ASP A 289 5.91 7.02 16.72
N TYR A 290 5.30 6.64 15.60
CA TYR A 290 3.85 6.69 15.43
C TYR A 290 3.19 5.57 16.24
N LEU A 291 2.59 5.95 17.38
CA LEU A 291 2.05 4.99 18.34
C LEU A 291 0.53 4.89 18.22
N ALA A 292 0.03 3.67 18.11
CA ALA A 292 -1.36 3.35 18.45
C ALA A 292 -1.42 2.73 19.83
N ILE A 293 -2.21 3.32 20.71
CA ILE A 293 -2.32 2.92 22.11
C ILE A 293 -3.66 2.20 22.32
N THR A 294 -3.62 1.01 22.90
CA THR A 294 -4.81 0.32 23.41
C THR A 294 -4.79 0.35 24.94
N LEU A 295 -5.74 1.08 25.54
CA LEU A 295 -5.89 1.15 26.99
C LEU A 295 -6.57 -0.11 27.53
N THR A 296 -5.97 -0.69 28.57
CA THR A 296 -6.53 -1.83 29.29
C THR A 296 -7.55 -1.40 30.36
N ASP A 297 -7.61 -0.11 30.69
CA ASP A 297 -8.58 0.45 31.64
C ASP A 297 -10.02 0.26 31.17
N SER A 298 -10.86 -0.30 32.05
CA SER A 298 -12.30 -0.44 31.83
C SER A 298 -13.05 0.90 31.97
N ALA A 299 -12.52 1.84 32.74
CA ALA A 299 -13.15 3.13 32.99
C ALA A 299 -12.78 4.16 31.91
N VAL A 300 -13.70 5.07 31.62
CA VAL A 300 -13.40 6.21 30.75
C VAL A 300 -12.51 7.19 31.52
N ILE A 301 -11.29 7.37 31.02
CA ILE A 301 -10.34 8.36 31.53
C ILE A 301 -10.55 9.66 30.76
N ILE A 302 -10.95 10.69 31.50
CA ILE A 302 -11.17 12.04 30.97
C ILE A 302 -9.82 12.60 30.50
N ASN A 303 -9.79 13.25 29.34
CA ASN A 303 -8.58 13.88 28.76
C ASN A 303 -7.39 12.94 28.47
N ALA A 304 -7.59 11.62 28.47
CA ALA A 304 -6.50 10.65 28.26
C ALA A 304 -5.68 10.90 26.99
N ILE A 305 -6.33 11.23 25.87
CA ILE A 305 -5.62 11.52 24.60
C ILE A 305 -4.71 12.74 24.69
N HIS A 306 -5.12 13.77 25.46
CA HIS A 306 -4.34 15.00 25.60
C HIS A 306 -3.12 14.75 26.49
N GLU A 307 -3.29 14.05 27.61
CA GLU A 307 -2.19 13.70 28.51
C GLU A 307 -1.19 12.76 27.83
N LEU A 308 -1.68 11.72 27.14
CA LEU A 308 -0.81 10.80 26.40
C LEU A 308 -0.07 11.50 25.26
N ARG A 309 -0.66 12.48 24.57
CA ARG A 309 0.04 13.25 23.52
C ARG A 309 1.19 14.11 24.04
N GLN A 310 1.19 14.50 25.31
CA GLN A 310 2.34 15.20 25.90
C GLN A 310 3.54 14.27 26.07
N ILE A 311 3.29 12.97 26.21
CA ILE A 311 4.32 11.94 26.38
C ILE A 311 4.70 11.32 25.03
N TYR A 312 3.72 11.07 24.18
CA TYR A 312 3.80 10.42 22.88
C TYR A 312 3.31 11.39 21.78
N PRO A 313 4.19 12.24 21.24
CA PRO A 313 3.80 13.34 20.35
C PRO A 313 3.07 12.87 19.08
N HIS A 314 3.42 11.69 18.56
CA HIS A 314 2.87 11.10 17.35
C HIS A 314 1.82 10.01 17.65
N LEU A 315 0.97 10.23 18.65
CA LEU A 315 -0.16 9.34 18.95
C LEU A 315 -1.19 9.35 17.81
N ILE A 316 -1.21 8.28 17.02
CA ILE A 316 -2.06 8.12 15.84
C ILE A 316 -3.42 7.50 16.16
N SER A 317 -3.52 6.66 17.19
CA SER A 317 -4.80 6.06 17.63
C SER A 317 -4.83 5.82 19.13
N LEU A 318 -6.02 5.95 19.73
CA LEU A 318 -6.27 5.58 21.11
C LEU A 318 -7.57 4.77 21.17
N GLU A 319 -7.44 3.48 21.46
CA GLU A 319 -8.56 2.55 21.60
C GLU A 319 -8.60 1.96 23.02
N ARG A 320 -9.71 1.31 23.38
CA ARG A 320 -9.83 0.51 24.61
C ARG A 320 -10.04 -0.96 24.24
N VAL A 321 -9.56 -1.89 25.08
CA VAL A 321 -9.74 -3.33 24.85
C VAL A 321 -11.20 -3.72 24.62
N GLN A 322 -12.13 -3.14 25.40
CA GLN A 322 -13.57 -3.43 25.24
C GLN A 322 -14.14 -2.92 23.91
N SER A 323 -13.66 -1.77 23.41
CA SER A 323 -14.07 -1.27 22.10
C SER A 323 -13.50 -2.09 20.95
N GLU A 324 -12.26 -2.57 21.06
CA GLU A 324 -11.65 -3.47 20.07
C GLU A 324 -12.40 -4.81 19.98
N GLN A 325 -12.76 -5.40 21.14
CA GLN A 325 -13.52 -6.64 21.19
C GLN A 325 -14.90 -6.48 20.55
N ARG A 326 -15.63 -5.40 20.88
CA ARG A 326 -16.93 -5.10 20.25
C ARG A 326 -16.82 -4.87 18.75
N ARG A 327 -15.77 -4.18 18.28
CA ARG A 327 -15.55 -3.94 16.84
C ARG A 327 -15.32 -5.27 16.09
N ARG A 328 -14.46 -6.15 16.61
CA ARG A 328 -14.24 -7.51 16.05
C ARG A 328 -15.50 -8.38 16.05
N GLU A 329 -16.34 -8.26 17.07
CA GLU A 329 -17.61 -8.98 17.15
C GLU A 329 -18.69 -8.40 16.22
N SER A 330 -18.76 -7.08 16.07
CA SER A 330 -19.70 -6.40 15.16
C SER A 330 -19.46 -6.75 13.69
N THR A 331 -18.19 -6.78 13.24
CA THR A 331 -17.81 -7.20 11.88
C THR A 331 -18.21 -8.65 11.57
N LYS A 332 -18.33 -9.52 12.58
CA LYS A 332 -18.80 -10.91 12.44
C LYS A 332 -20.33 -11.04 12.47
N LYS A 333 -21.05 -10.06 13.05
CA LYS A 333 -22.50 -10.11 13.25
C LYS A 333 -23.31 -9.35 12.20
N GLU A 334 -22.72 -8.44 11.42
CA GLU A 334 -23.42 -7.69 10.36
C GLU A 334 -24.16 -8.58 9.35
N THR A 335 -23.73 -9.83 9.16
CA THR A 335 -24.43 -10.82 8.31
C THR A 335 -25.77 -11.33 8.85
N ASN A 336 -26.11 -11.10 10.13
CA ASN A 336 -27.25 -11.77 10.80
C ASN A 336 -28.37 -10.84 11.32
N PHE A 337 -28.22 -9.51 11.26
CA PHE A 337 -29.21 -8.60 11.89
C PHE A 337 -30.49 -8.36 11.08
N ILE A 338 -30.53 -8.74 9.80
CA ILE A 338 -31.65 -8.41 8.89
C ILE A 338 -32.96 -9.17 9.23
N GLN A 339 -32.96 -10.15 10.15
CA GLN A 339 -34.12 -11.01 10.44
C GLN A 339 -34.66 -10.98 11.89
N LEU A 340 -34.14 -10.12 12.78
CA LEU A 340 -34.58 -10.13 14.18
C LEU A 340 -35.76 -9.18 14.44
N LYS A 341 -36.70 -9.61 15.29
CA LYS A 341 -37.83 -8.77 15.73
C LYS A 341 -37.31 -7.58 16.58
N PRO A 342 -37.96 -6.41 16.54
CA PRO A 342 -37.47 -5.19 17.21
C PRO A 342 -37.20 -5.35 18.71
N ASP A 343 -38.00 -6.13 19.42
CA ASP A 343 -37.84 -6.42 20.84
C ASP A 343 -36.54 -7.20 21.13
N ILE A 344 -36.21 -8.17 20.27
CA ILE A 344 -34.96 -8.93 20.36
C ILE A 344 -33.78 -8.04 20.00
N LEU A 345 -33.93 -7.18 18.99
CA LEU A 345 -32.88 -6.27 18.54
C LEU A 345 -32.51 -5.26 19.64
N LEU A 346 -33.51 -4.66 20.30
CA LEU A 346 -33.30 -3.72 21.41
C LEU A 346 -32.73 -4.39 22.65
N LYS A 347 -33.21 -5.59 23.02
CA LYS A 347 -32.64 -6.39 24.12
C LYS A 347 -31.17 -6.75 23.85
N THR A 348 -30.88 -7.18 22.63
CA THR A 348 -29.53 -7.54 22.18
C THR A 348 -28.62 -6.32 22.19
N TYR A 349 -29.07 -5.19 21.63
CA TYR A 349 -28.32 -3.93 21.63
C TYR A 349 -28.04 -3.42 23.04
N TYR A 350 -29.04 -3.42 23.94
CA TYR A 350 -28.84 -2.99 25.33
C TYR A 350 -27.78 -3.82 26.04
N LYS A 351 -27.85 -5.15 25.87
CA LYS A 351 -26.84 -6.08 26.41
C LYS A 351 -25.47 -5.85 25.79
N GLU A 352 -25.38 -5.64 24.48
CA GLU A 352 -24.11 -5.35 23.79
C GLU A 352 -23.49 -4.01 24.20
N VAL A 353 -24.31 -3.00 24.50
CA VAL A 353 -23.82 -1.67 24.92
C VAL A 353 -23.40 -1.66 26.39
N THR A 354 -24.16 -2.32 27.26
CA THR A 354 -24.02 -2.19 28.72
C THR A 354 -23.43 -3.41 29.42
N ASP A 355 -23.27 -4.53 28.70
CA ASP A 355 -22.83 -5.83 29.20
C ASP A 355 -23.74 -6.41 30.31
N LYS A 356 -24.99 -5.93 30.38
CA LYS A 356 -26.00 -6.31 31.36
C LYS A 356 -27.32 -6.61 30.66
N GLU A 357 -28.06 -7.57 31.21
CA GLU A 357 -29.46 -7.81 30.81
C GLU A 357 -30.35 -6.65 31.25
N LEU A 358 -31.44 -6.41 30.51
CA LEU A 358 -32.48 -5.49 30.98
C LEU A 358 -33.02 -5.98 32.33
N THR A 359 -33.15 -5.06 33.28
CA THR A 359 -33.89 -5.38 34.51
C THR A 359 -35.35 -5.66 34.18
N LYS A 360 -36.05 -6.34 35.09
CA LYS A 360 -37.47 -6.67 34.92
C LYS A 360 -38.32 -5.44 34.57
N ARG A 361 -38.10 -4.33 35.28
CA ARG A 361 -38.78 -3.06 35.06
C ARG A 361 -38.48 -2.41 33.70
N GLN A 362 -37.24 -2.52 33.21
CA GLN A 362 -36.87 -1.99 31.90
C GLN A 362 -37.42 -2.86 30.75
N SER A 363 -37.58 -4.16 30.98
CA SER A 363 -38.22 -5.06 30.01
C SER A 363 -39.71 -4.76 29.89
N GLU A 364 -40.39 -4.47 31.00
CA GLU A 364 -41.80 -4.06 31.04
C GLU A 364 -42.02 -2.75 30.27
N TRP A 365 -41.17 -1.73 30.47
CA TRP A 365 -41.24 -0.47 29.70
C TRP A 365 -41.04 -0.65 28.20
N LEU A 366 -40.12 -1.54 27.80
CA LEU A 366 -39.86 -1.83 26.39
C LEU A 366 -41.06 -2.52 25.74
N GLU A 367 -41.73 -3.42 26.46
CA GLU A 367 -42.93 -4.11 25.97
C GLU A 367 -44.12 -3.15 25.84
N GLU A 368 -44.34 -2.27 26.82
CA GLU A 368 -45.37 -1.22 26.76
C GLU A 368 -45.16 -0.28 25.56
N ALA A 369 -43.95 0.23 25.35
CA ALA A 369 -43.64 1.16 24.25
C ALA A 369 -43.79 0.54 22.84
N ILE A 370 -43.57 -0.77 22.72
CA ILE A 370 -43.76 -1.52 21.46
C ILE A 370 -45.23 -1.81 21.21
N ILE A 371 -46.02 -2.05 22.26
CA ILE A 371 -47.47 -2.28 22.17
C ILE A 371 -48.20 -1.00 21.78
N GLU A 372 -47.89 0.13 22.43
CA GLU A 372 -48.51 1.44 22.12
C GLU A 372 -48.34 1.82 20.64
N ASN A 373 -47.14 1.60 20.07
CA ASN A 373 -46.85 1.86 18.65
C ASN A 373 -47.50 0.88 17.65
N ARG A 374 -48.03 -0.26 18.12
CA ARG A 374 -48.76 -1.21 17.27
C ARG A 374 -50.26 -0.94 17.23
N THR A 375 -50.79 -0.28 18.25
CA THR A 375 -52.21 0.11 18.34
C THR A 375 -52.54 1.44 17.66
N GLU A 376 -51.54 2.24 17.29
CA GLU A 376 -51.70 3.49 16.51
C GLU A 376 -51.57 3.31 14.98
N LYS A 377 -51.55 2.08 14.48
CA LYS A 377 -51.68 1.74 13.05
C LYS A 377 -52.98 1.02 12.79
#